data_AF-A0A9D2UNQ2-F1
#
_entry.id   AF-A0A9D2UNQ2-F1
#
_cell.length_a   1.000
_cell.length_b   1.000
_cell.length_c   1.000
_cell.angle_alpha   90.00
_cell.angle_beta   90.00
_cell.angle_gamma   90.00
#
_symmetry.space_group_name_H-M   'P 1'
#
loop_
_entity.id
_entity.type
_entity.pdbx_description
1 polymer ?
#
loop_
_entity_poly.entity_id
_entity_poly.type
_entity_poly.pdbx_seq_one_letter_code
_entity_poly.pdbx_strand_id
1 'polypeptide(L)' 'MTLLPEPVWPVIVLAVIVFGDGLLTFRPPRAIAACLDGVGFPREWWWVIAVVKFLAAAGLVTGIWIP' A
#
# COMPACT_ATOMS: atom_id res chain seq x y z
N MET A 1 -15.15 -15.86 16.27
CA MET A 1 -14.80 -14.43 16.40
C MET A 1 -14.26 -14.01 15.06
N THR A 2 -15.01 -13.21 14.30
CA THR A 2 -14.51 -12.60 13.07
C THR A 2 -13.39 -11.62 13.47
N LEU A 3 -12.16 -11.85 13.01
CA LEU A 3 -10.99 -10.99 13.28
C LEU A 3 -11.01 -9.68 12.48
N LEU A 4 -11.99 -9.53 11.58
CA LEU A 4 -12.20 -8.31 10.82
C LEU A 4 -13.05 -7.32 11.62
N PRO A 5 -12.68 -6.02 11.63
CA PRO A 5 -13.56 -4.99 12.17
C PRO A 5 -14.88 -5.01 11.41
N GLU A 6 -15.99 -5.23 12.11
CA GLU A 6 -17.30 -4.86 11.59
C GLU A 6 -17.48 -3.36 11.85
N PRO A 7 -17.72 -2.52 10.82
CA PRO A 7 -18.06 -2.87 9.43
C PRO A 7 -16.86 -3.08 8.49
N VAL A 8 -17.02 -3.85 7.40
CA VAL A 8 -15.96 -4.23 6.43
C VAL A 8 -15.51 -3.08 5.50
N TRP A 9 -16.33 -2.04 5.32
CA TRP A 9 -16.04 -0.93 4.39
C TRP A 9 -14.69 -0.21 4.62
N PRO A 10 -14.17 -0.02 5.86
CA PRO A 10 -12.87 0.59 6.08
C PRO A 10 -11.74 -0.27 5.52
N VAL A 11 -11.87 -1.60 5.56
CA VAL A 11 -10.88 -2.55 5.01
C VAL A 11 -10.85 -2.42 3.49
N ILE A 12 -12.02 -2.31 2.86
CA ILE A 12 -12.13 -2.11 1.41
C ILE A 12 -11.53 -0.76 1.00
N VAL A 13 -11.88 0.31 1.70
CA VAL A 13 -11.33 1.66 1.44
C VAL A 13 -9.82 1.66 1.61
N LEU A 14 -9.31 1.05 2.68
CA LEU A 14 -7.88 0.93 2.93
C LEU A 14 -7.18 0.14 1.82
N ALA A 15 -7.75 -0.99 1.37
CA ALA A 15 -7.20 -1.78 0.27
C ALA A 15 -7.09 -0.95 -1.02
N VAL A 16 -8.12 -0.16 -1.35
CA VAL A 16 -8.10 0.75 -2.52
C VAL A 16 -7.05 1.84 -2.38
N ILE A 17 -6.95 2.49 -1.22
CA ILE A 17 -5.96 3.53 -0.96
C ILE A 17 -4.54 2.98 -1.09
N VAL A 18 -4.26 1.84 -0.44
CA VAL A 18 -2.94 1.20 -0.45
C VAL A 18 -2.56 0.74 -1.86
N PHE A 19 -3.52 0.19 -2.62
CA PHE A 19 -3.31 -0.17 -4.02
C PHE A 19 -2.98 1.06 -4.88
N GLY A 20 -3.74 2.16 -4.71
CA GLY A 20 -3.48 3.43 -5.39
C GLY A 20 -2.10 4.01 -5.05
N ASP A 21 -1.70 3.93 -3.78
CA ASP A 21 -0.39 4.37 -3.32
C ASP A 21 0.76 3.50 -3.89
N GLY A 22 0.52 2.19 -4.06
CA GLY A 22 1.39 1.29 -4.82
C GLY A 22 1.58 1.76 -6.27
N LEU A 23 0.49 2.14 -6.95
CA LEU A 23 0.53 2.65 -8.31
C LEU A 23 1.29 3.99 -8.42
N LEU A 24 1.05 4.90 -7.46
CA LEU A 24 1.76 6.19 -7.38
C LEU A 24 3.27 6.02 -7.19
N THR A 25 3.72 4.90 -6.64
CA THR A 25 5.15 4.61 -6.44
C THR A 25 5.89 4.37 -7.77
N PHE A 26 5.21 3.93 -8.85
CA PHE A 26 5.83 3.80 -10.17
C PHE A 26 6.11 5.15 -10.85
N ARG A 27 5.35 6.18 -10.51
CA ARG A 27 5.56 7.55 -11.01
C ARG A 27 5.42 8.53 -9.85
N PRO A 28 6.40 8.54 -8.93
CA PRO A 28 6.26 9.23 -7.66
C PRO A 28 6.05 10.73 -7.88
N PRO A 29 5.02 11.32 -7.25
CA PRO A 29 4.90 12.77 -7.16
C PRO A 29 6.19 13.37 -6.60
N ARG A 30 6.55 14.58 -7.05
CA ARG A 30 7.80 15.27 -6.65
C ARG A 30 7.97 15.35 -5.13
N ALA A 31 6.88 15.45 -4.37
CA ALA A 31 6.89 15.44 -2.91
C ALA A 31 7.40 14.12 -2.32
N ILE A 32 6.91 12.97 -2.81
CA ILE A 32 7.32 11.65 -2.33
C ILE A 32 8.78 11.39 -2.69
N ALA A 33 9.17 11.72 -3.92
CA ALA A 33 10.56 11.62 -4.37
C ALA A 33 11.49 12.45 -3.48
N ALA A 34 11.13 13.70 -3.17
CA ALA A 34 11.92 14.57 -2.29
C ALA A 34 12.03 14.03 -0.85
N CYS A 35 10.95 13.45 -0.31
CA CYS A 35 11.00 12.79 0.99
C CYS A 35 11.93 11.56 0.97
N LEU A 36 11.81 10.69 -0.04
CA LEU A 36 12.64 9.49 -0.16
C LEU A 36 14.13 9.83 -0.36
N ASP A 37 14.41 10.82 -1.22
CA ASP A 37 15.76 11.34 -1.42
C ASP A 37 16.30 11.98 -0.12
N GLY A 38 15.45 12.70 0.63
CA GLY A 38 15.82 13.34 1.90
C GLY A 38 16.14 12.37 3.05
N VAL A 39 15.51 11.20 3.10
CA VAL A 39 15.85 10.13 4.05
C VAL A 39 16.94 9.18 3.52
N GLY A 40 17.49 9.46 2.34
CA GLY A 40 18.57 8.69 1.72
C GLY A 40 18.15 7.32 1.17
N PHE A 41 16.86 7.14 0.82
CA PHE A 41 16.38 5.86 0.31
C PHE A 41 16.78 5.66 -1.16
N PRO A 42 17.52 4.59 -1.52
CA PRO A 42 18.08 4.41 -2.85
C PRO A 42 16.98 4.25 -3.91
N ARG A 43 17.09 5.04 -4.99
CA ARG A 43 16.11 5.07 -6.10
C ARG A 43 15.91 3.73 -6.78
N GLU A 44 16.96 2.92 -6.84
CA GLU A 44 16.91 1.58 -7.44
C GLU A 44 16.08 0.58 -6.61
N TRP A 45 15.67 0.93 -5.37
CA TRP A 45 14.83 0.10 -4.49
C TRP A 45 13.39 0.60 -4.40
N TRP A 46 13.01 1.67 -5.11
CA TRP A 46 11.66 2.23 -5.06
C TRP A 46 10.57 1.24 -5.51
N TRP A 47 10.91 0.31 -6.40
CA TRP A 47 10.01 -0.78 -6.80
C TRP A 47 9.64 -1.71 -5.64
N VAL A 48 10.51 -1.86 -4.63
CA VAL A 48 10.23 -2.67 -3.43
C VAL A 48 9.05 -2.07 -2.65
N ILE A 49 8.98 -0.73 -2.55
CA ILE A 49 7.87 -0.03 -1.91
C ILE A 49 6.56 -0.35 -2.64
N ALA A 50 6.57 -0.35 -3.97
CA ALA A 50 5.40 -0.72 -4.76
C ALA A 50 4.97 -2.17 -4.46
N VAL A 51 5.90 -3.12 -4.49
CA VAL A 51 5.64 -4.54 -4.20
C VAL A 51 5.03 -4.72 -2.81
N VAL A 52 5.60 -4.10 -1.78
CA VAL A 52 5.08 -4.18 -0.40
C VAL A 52 3.66 -3.65 -0.32
N LYS A 53 3.36 -2.52 -0.98
CA LYS A 53 2.00 -1.96 -1.01
C LYS A 53 1.00 -2.88 -1.73
N PHE A 54 1.40 -3.49 -2.85
CA PHE A 54 0.53 -4.45 -3.53
C PHE A 54 0.29 -5.72 -2.69
N LEU A 55 1.33 -6.21 -2.00
CA LEU A 55 1.18 -7.35 -1.08
C LEU A 55 0.26 -7.00 0.10
N ALA A 56 0.36 -5.80 0.64
CA ALA A 56 -0.55 -5.32 1.68
C ALA A 56 -2.00 -5.22 1.18
N ALA A 57 -2.22 -4.65 -0.01
CA ALA A 57 -3.55 -4.60 -0.62
C ALA A 57 -4.11 -6.01 -0.88
N ALA A 58 -3.29 -6.93 -1.39
CA ALA A 58 -3.66 -8.32 -1.58
C ALA A 58 -4.02 -8.99 -0.25
N GLY A 59 -3.21 -8.78 0.80
CA GLY A 59 -3.46 -9.27 2.16
C GLY A 59 -4.79 -8.78 2.74
N LEU A 60 -5.10 -7.49 2.56
CA LEU A 60 -6.37 -6.89 2.97
C LEU A 60 -7.56 -7.53 2.23
N VAL A 61 -7.44 -7.75 0.92
CA VAL A 61 -8.48 -8.41 0.14
C VAL A 61 -8.64 -9.87 0.55
N THR A 62 -7.55 -10.62 0.67
CA THR A 62 -7.60 -12.04 1.08
C THR A 62 -8.15 -12.20 2.48
N GLY A 63 -7.84 -11.27 3.40
CA GLY A 63 -8.37 -11.28 4.76
C GLY A 63 -9.88 -11.11 4.83
N ILE A 64 -10.53 -10.52 3.82
CA ILE A 64 -12.00 -10.43 3.74
C ILE A 64 -12.62 -11.79 3.44
N TRP A 65 -12.00 -12.60 2.58
CA TRP A 65 -12.52 -13.90 2.15
C TRP A 65 -12.09 -15.05 3.07
N ILE A 66 -10.92 -14.93 3.70
CA ILE A 66 -10.31 -15.92 4.59
C ILE A 66 -9.93 -15.18 5.88
N PRO A 67 -10.91 -14.95 6.79
CA PRO A 67 -10.68 -14.22 8.03
C PRO A 67 -9.82 -14.99 9.05
#